data_AF-A0A9D2BRE3-F1
#
_entry.id   AF-A0A9D2BRE3-F1
#
_cell.length_a   1.000
_cell.length_b   1.000
_cell.length_c   1.000
_cell.angle_alpha   90.00
_cell.angle_beta   90.00
_cell.angle_gamma   90.00
#
_symmetry.space_group_name_H-M   'P 1'
#
loop_
_entity.id
_entity.type
_entity.pdbx_description
1 polymer ?
#
loop_
_entity_poly.entity_id
_entity_poly.type
_entity_poly.pdbx_seq_one_letter_code
_entity_poly.pdbx_strand_id
1 'polypeptide(L)'
;MKNSKILRYFKNTLPLIIIGAVLVIIGILIYWYSFEIWVLGTPIAVAGVVLLVIGFALKQSDANYTAYFETKVEEMKSGQSREDEPIYKSTEYSFDGNKYSKLDSTQKPRSEIFIETDLYMDKKQVRAEIFTVNAADETTDKKVFEFPIESVTASVREESVRCAGAEKKISKLTLSAPDCQSCEFPVRYNDIDVDQLVGKINDAKNRI
;
A
#
# COMPACT_ATOMS: atom_id res chain seq x y z
N MET A 1 17.44 6.72 7.61
CA MET A 1 16.02 6.85 8.05
C MET A 1 15.13 6.18 7.02
N LYS A 2 14.89 4.87 7.16
CA LYS A 2 13.94 4.09 6.35
C LYS A 2 12.91 3.52 7.33
N ASN A 3 11.64 3.40 6.92
CA ASN A 3 10.48 2.84 7.65
C ASN A 3 9.34 3.82 8.00
N SER A 4 8.94 4.70 7.07
CA SER A 4 7.67 5.44 7.21
C SER A 4 6.62 5.12 6.14
N LYS A 5 6.84 4.13 5.26
CA LYS A 5 5.97 3.89 4.09
C LYS A 5 4.95 2.74 4.22
N ILE A 6 4.85 2.06 5.36
CA ILE A 6 3.97 0.88 5.53
C ILE A 6 2.85 1.15 6.54
N LEU A 7 2.01 2.17 6.33
CA LEU A 7 0.88 2.46 7.23
C LEU A 7 -0.35 2.97 6.46
N ARG A 8 -0.66 2.34 5.32
CA ARG A 8 -1.83 2.75 4.52
C ARG A 8 -3.07 1.88 4.69
N TYR A 9 -2.97 0.68 5.30
CA TYR A 9 -4.14 -0.18 5.46
C TYR A 9 -4.97 0.04 6.74
N PHE A 10 -4.36 0.54 7.81
CA PHE A 10 -5.11 1.05 8.96
C PHE A 10 -4.44 2.29 9.55
N LYS A 11 -4.71 3.45 8.96
CA LYS A 11 -4.54 4.75 9.63
C LYS A 11 -5.31 4.85 10.99
N ASN A 12 -6.07 3.83 11.38
CA ASN A 12 -7.00 3.85 12.51
C ASN A 12 -6.63 2.95 13.70
N THR A 13 -5.49 2.24 13.71
CA THR A 13 -5.07 1.49 14.92
C THR A 13 -4.41 2.41 15.95
N LEU A 14 -3.68 3.44 15.50
CA LEU A 14 -3.00 4.39 16.39
C LEU A 14 -4.00 5.15 17.30
N PRO A 15 -5.13 5.69 16.81
CA PRO A 15 -6.15 6.26 17.69
C PRO A 15 -6.68 5.26 18.72
N LEU A 16 -6.84 3.99 18.34
CA LEU A 16 -7.37 2.95 19.22
C LEU A 16 -6.37 2.60 20.34
N ILE A 17 -5.07 2.56 20.02
CA ILE A 17 -3.99 2.42 21.00
C ILE A 17 -3.92 3.66 21.91
N ILE A 18 -4.02 4.87 21.36
CA ILE A 18 -3.99 6.12 22.13
C ILE A 18 -5.18 6.19 23.10
N ILE A 19 -6.40 5.95 22.62
CA ILE A 19 -7.61 5.95 23.45
C ILE A 19 -7.50 4.86 24.53
N GLY A 20 -7.03 3.67 24.18
CA GLY A 20 -6.80 2.59 25.15
C GLY A 20 -5.84 3.01 26.26
N ALA A 21 -4.69 3.59 25.91
CA ALA A 21 -3.70 4.08 26.87
C ALA A 21 -4.27 5.17 27.79
N VAL A 22 -5.01 6.13 27.22
CA VAL A 22 -5.67 7.20 27.99
C VAL A 22 -6.67 6.62 28.99
N LEU A 23 -7.50 5.67 28.58
CA LEU A 23 -8.48 5.02 29.47
C LEU A 23 -7.82 4.22 30.58
N VAL A 24 -6.71 3.52 30.31
CA VAL A 24 -5.93 2.85 31.35
C VAL A 24 -5.42 3.84 32.39
N ILE A 25 -4.82 4.95 31.94
CA ILE A 25 -4.28 5.98 32.85
C ILE A 25 -5.39 6.59 33.69
N ILE A 26 -6.52 6.98 33.07
CA ILE A 26 -7.67 7.55 33.79
C ILE A 26 -8.24 6.55 34.80
N GLY A 27 -8.42 5.29 34.41
CA GLY A 27 -8.94 4.25 35.29
C GLY A 27 -8.04 3.99 36.50
N ILE A 28 -6.73 3.98 36.31
CA ILE A 28 -5.74 3.85 37.38
C ILE A 28 -5.78 5.07 38.31
N LEU A 29 -5.85 6.29 37.76
CA LEU A 29 -5.94 7.51 38.57
C LEU A 29 -7.21 7.55 39.42
N ILE A 30 -8.36 7.17 38.86
CA ILE A 30 -9.63 7.08 39.61
C ILE A 30 -9.53 6.03 40.72
N TYR A 31 -8.95 4.86 40.41
CA TYR A 31 -8.73 3.79 41.38
C TYR A 31 -7.84 4.24 42.55
N TRP A 32 -6.80 5.04 42.27
CA TRP A 32 -5.87 5.54 43.29
C TRP A 32 -6.41 6.69 44.13
N TYR A 33 -7.11 7.65 43.52
CA TYR A 33 -7.52 8.89 44.21
C TYR A 33 -8.87 8.80 44.92
N SER A 34 -9.70 7.78 44.64
CA SER A 34 -11.04 7.70 45.20
C SER A 34 -11.44 6.26 45.51
N PHE A 35 -11.17 5.82 46.74
CA PHE A 35 -11.51 4.47 47.22
C PHE A 35 -13.02 4.16 47.14
N GLU A 36 -13.89 5.18 47.11
CA GLU A 36 -15.35 5.00 46.92
C GLU A 36 -15.74 4.83 45.44
N ILE A 37 -14.93 5.33 44.50
CA ILE A 37 -15.20 5.35 43.05
C ILE A 37 -14.39 4.26 42.32
N TRP A 38 -13.67 3.41 43.05
CA TRP A 38 -12.90 2.29 42.50
C TRP A 38 -13.75 1.38 41.58
N VAL A 39 -15.05 1.24 41.88
CA VAL A 39 -16.05 0.50 41.09
C VAL A 39 -16.19 1.05 39.66
N LEU A 40 -15.89 2.33 39.43
CA LEU A 40 -15.83 2.97 38.10
C LEU A 40 -14.42 2.95 37.50
N GLY A 41 -13.38 3.07 38.32
CA GLY A 41 -11.98 3.06 37.86
C GLY A 41 -11.58 1.73 37.23
N THR A 42 -11.97 0.60 37.84
CA THR A 42 -11.59 -0.73 37.34
C THR A 42 -12.20 -1.05 35.96
N PRO A 43 -13.51 -0.85 35.70
CA PRO A 43 -14.07 -1.06 34.36
C PRO A 43 -13.46 -0.15 33.28
N ILE A 44 -13.15 1.10 33.61
CA ILE A 44 -12.50 2.04 32.67
C ILE A 44 -11.09 1.56 32.31
N ALA A 45 -10.31 1.13 33.30
CA ALA A 45 -8.99 0.55 33.07
C ALA A 45 -9.06 -0.73 32.23
N VAL A 46 -10.01 -1.63 32.52
CA VAL A 46 -10.23 -2.87 31.77
C VAL A 46 -10.61 -2.58 30.32
N ALA A 47 -11.53 -1.64 30.08
CA ALA A 47 -11.88 -1.22 28.72
C ALA A 47 -10.67 -0.66 27.96
N GLY A 48 -9.82 0.12 28.64
CA GLY A 48 -8.57 0.62 28.08
C GLY A 48 -7.60 -0.51 27.68
N VAL A 49 -7.43 -1.52 28.53
CA VAL A 49 -6.59 -2.69 28.24
C VAL A 49 -7.11 -3.47 27.05
N VAL A 50 -8.42 -3.70 26.96
CA VAL A 50 -9.03 -4.39 25.81
C VAL A 50 -8.76 -3.65 24.51
N LEU A 51 -8.93 -2.32 24.50
CA LEU A 51 -8.60 -1.50 23.33
C LEU A 51 -7.12 -1.59 22.97
N LEU A 52 -6.21 -1.56 23.94
CA LEU A 52 -4.77 -1.75 23.67
C LEU A 52 -4.49 -3.10 23.02
N VAL A 53 -5.04 -4.20 23.56
CA VAL A 53 -4.85 -5.55 23.01
C VAL A 53 -5.35 -5.61 21.56
N ILE A 54 -6.55 -5.09 21.28
CA ILE A 54 -7.10 -5.03 19.92
C ILE A 54 -6.21 -4.18 19.00
N GLY A 55 -5.79 -3.00 19.47
CA GLY A 55 -4.95 -2.09 18.70
C GLY A 55 -3.59 -2.69 18.33
N PHE A 56 -2.92 -3.36 19.28
CA PHE A 56 -1.65 -4.04 19.04
C PHE A 56 -1.81 -5.29 18.16
N ALA A 57 -2.87 -6.08 18.36
CA ALA A 57 -3.14 -7.26 17.53
C ALA A 57 -3.35 -6.85 16.06
N LEU A 58 -4.12 -5.79 15.81
CA LEU A 58 -4.32 -5.24 14.46
C LEU A 58 -2.99 -4.74 13.88
N LYS A 59 -2.20 -3.98 14.66
CA LYS A 59 -0.88 -3.49 14.22
C LYS A 59 0.07 -4.63 13.83
N GLN A 60 0.08 -5.71 14.59
CA GLN A 60 0.93 -6.88 14.31
C GLN A 60 0.44 -7.65 13.09
N SER A 61 -0.88 -7.82 12.94
CA SER A 61 -1.47 -8.42 11.75
C SER A 61 -1.04 -7.67 10.48
N ASP A 62 -1.06 -6.33 10.49
CA ASP A 62 -0.67 -5.50 9.34
C ASP A 62 0.80 -5.68 8.96
N ALA A 63 1.68 -5.76 9.97
CA ALA A 63 3.11 -6.01 9.74
C ALA A 63 3.34 -7.37 9.08
N ASN A 64 2.61 -8.40 9.53
CA ASN A 64 2.68 -9.73 8.96
C ASN A 64 2.15 -9.77 7.52
N TYR A 65 1.04 -9.07 7.24
CA TYR A 65 0.51 -8.97 5.87
C TYR A 65 1.49 -8.28 4.93
N THR A 66 2.12 -7.19 5.35
CA THR A 66 3.11 -6.51 4.51
C THR A 66 4.32 -7.42 4.25
N ALA A 67 4.84 -8.05 5.30
CA ALA A 67 5.97 -8.97 5.18
C ALA A 67 5.67 -10.14 4.22
N TYR A 68 4.44 -10.66 4.23
CA TYR A 68 4.00 -11.70 3.29
C TYR A 68 4.11 -11.24 1.83
N PHE A 69 3.60 -10.05 1.50
CA PHE A 69 3.66 -9.51 0.13
C PHE A 69 5.10 -9.20 -0.29
N GLU A 70 5.89 -8.59 0.59
CA GLU A 70 7.31 -8.31 0.34
C GLU A 70 8.08 -9.61 0.05
N THR A 71 7.86 -10.66 0.84
CA THR A 71 8.48 -11.98 0.63
C THR A 71 8.10 -12.56 -0.73
N LYS A 72 6.81 -12.51 -1.12
CA LYS A 72 6.35 -13.03 -2.42
C LYS A 72 6.97 -12.27 -3.59
N VAL A 73 7.14 -10.96 -3.45
CA VAL A 73 7.82 -10.15 -4.48
C VAL A 73 9.32 -10.43 -4.53
N GLU A 74 9.97 -10.58 -3.37
CA GLU A 74 11.38 -10.96 -3.31
C GLU A 74 11.63 -12.34 -3.92
N GLU A 75 10.75 -13.33 -3.69
CA GLU A 75 10.79 -14.62 -4.36
C GLU A 75 10.76 -14.46 -5.90
N MET A 76 9.86 -13.63 -6.43
CA MET A 76 9.77 -13.32 -7.87
C MET A 76 11.00 -12.58 -8.43
N LYS A 77 11.74 -11.88 -7.57
CA LYS A 77 12.95 -11.11 -7.93
C LYS A 77 14.23 -11.94 -7.81
N SER A 78 14.26 -12.91 -6.90
CA SER A 78 15.45 -13.72 -6.56
C SER A 78 16.02 -14.53 -7.73
N GLY A 79 15.22 -14.78 -8.78
CA GLY A 79 15.68 -15.41 -10.02
C GLY A 79 16.37 -14.48 -11.03
N GLN A 80 16.55 -13.19 -10.71
CA GLN A 80 17.18 -12.21 -11.60
C GLN A 80 18.47 -11.66 -10.99
N SER A 81 19.58 -11.81 -11.71
CA SER A 81 20.80 -11.05 -11.45
C SER A 81 20.53 -9.60 -11.83
N ARG A 82 20.31 -8.73 -10.84
CA ARG A 82 20.00 -7.30 -11.04
C ARG A 82 21.27 -6.48 -10.89
N GLU A 83 21.74 -5.86 -11.96
CA GLU A 83 22.88 -4.92 -11.91
C GLU A 83 22.44 -3.47 -11.62
N ASP A 84 21.18 -3.10 -11.88
CA ASP A 84 20.71 -1.71 -11.78
C ASP A 84 19.57 -1.52 -10.74
N GLU A 85 19.63 -0.40 -10.00
CA GLU A 85 18.55 0.05 -9.12
C GLU A 85 17.41 0.73 -9.93
N PRO A 86 16.13 0.50 -9.57
CA PRO A 86 15.02 1.15 -10.26
C PRO A 86 15.01 2.66 -10.01
N ILE A 87 14.71 3.44 -11.06
CA ILE A 87 14.57 4.90 -10.97
C ILE A 87 13.31 5.31 -10.21
N TYR A 88 12.32 4.42 -10.15
CA TYR A 88 11.11 4.59 -9.38
C TYR A 88 10.57 3.24 -8.92
N LYS A 89 10.16 3.18 -7.66
CA LYS A 89 9.50 2.02 -7.07
C LYS A 89 8.15 2.45 -6.53
N SER A 90 7.09 1.86 -7.06
CA SER A 90 5.73 1.98 -6.50
C SER A 90 5.32 0.70 -5.81
N THR A 91 4.68 0.84 -4.67
CA THR A 91 4.07 -0.27 -3.91
C THR A 91 2.68 0.18 -3.54
N GLU A 92 1.71 -0.22 -4.34
CA GLU A 92 0.34 0.23 -4.20
C GLU A 92 -0.60 -0.96 -4.19
N TYR A 93 -1.69 -0.80 -3.46
CA TYR A 93 -2.72 -1.81 -3.41
C TYR A 93 -3.80 -1.41 -4.40
N SER A 94 -4.09 -2.29 -5.33
CA SER A 94 -5.20 -2.14 -6.25
C SER A 94 -6.45 -2.76 -5.68
N PHE A 95 -7.57 -2.08 -5.89
CA PHE A 95 -8.91 -2.62 -5.69
C PHE A 95 -9.54 -3.07 -7.02
N ASP A 96 -8.84 -2.82 -8.13
CA ASP A 96 -9.29 -3.04 -9.50
C ASP A 96 -9.10 -4.52 -9.88
N GLY A 97 -10.14 -5.17 -10.42
CA GLY A 97 -10.13 -6.61 -10.71
C GLY A 97 -10.54 -7.52 -9.55
N ASN A 98 -10.95 -6.94 -8.41
CA ASN A 98 -11.47 -7.70 -7.28
C ASN A 98 -12.77 -8.44 -7.62
N LYS A 99 -12.70 -9.76 -7.84
CA LYS A 99 -13.89 -10.63 -7.84
C LYS A 99 -14.60 -10.67 -6.48
N TYR A 100 -13.92 -10.32 -5.39
CA TYR A 100 -14.42 -10.50 -4.02
C TYR A 100 -14.09 -9.30 -3.13
N SER A 101 -14.75 -8.17 -3.33
CA SER A 101 -14.46 -6.84 -2.75
C SER A 101 -14.58 -6.68 -1.21
N LYS A 102 -14.22 -7.71 -0.44
CA LYS A 102 -14.40 -8.04 1.00
C LYS A 102 -15.31 -9.24 1.10
N LEU A 103 -15.10 -10.14 2.06
CA LEU A 103 -16.18 -10.38 3.00
C LEU A 103 -15.73 -10.25 4.44
N ASP A 104 -16.77 -10.11 5.23
CA ASP A 104 -16.84 -9.44 6.51
C ASP A 104 -17.02 -10.49 7.62
N SER A 105 -17.65 -10.09 8.72
CA SER A 105 -17.99 -10.96 9.84
C SER A 105 -18.84 -12.20 9.50
N THR A 106 -19.24 -12.40 8.23
CA THR A 106 -20.01 -13.55 7.72
C THR A 106 -19.23 -14.54 6.82
N GLN A 107 -17.88 -14.53 6.86
CA GLN A 107 -16.95 -15.55 6.31
C GLN A 107 -16.84 -15.74 4.80
N LYS A 108 -16.20 -14.81 4.10
CA LYS A 108 -15.81 -14.96 2.68
C LYS A 108 -14.74 -13.84 2.36
N PRO A 109 -13.95 -13.83 1.25
CA PRO A 109 -12.59 -13.24 1.24
C PRO A 109 -12.43 -11.71 1.11
N ARG A 110 -11.46 -11.10 1.82
CA ARG A 110 -10.93 -9.73 1.56
C ARG A 110 -9.87 -9.76 0.46
N SER A 111 -10.20 -9.18 -0.68
CA SER A 111 -9.36 -9.13 -1.86
C SER A 111 -8.46 -7.87 -1.87
N GLU A 112 -7.20 -8.06 -1.53
CA GLU A 112 -6.16 -7.03 -1.69
C GLU A 112 -5.21 -7.52 -2.79
N ILE A 113 -5.29 -6.89 -3.96
CA ILE A 113 -4.31 -7.10 -5.03
C ILE A 113 -3.16 -6.16 -4.73
N PHE A 114 -2.02 -6.73 -4.38
CA PHE A 114 -0.80 -5.98 -4.17
C PHE A 114 -0.08 -5.83 -5.51
N ILE A 115 0.25 -4.59 -5.89
CA ILE A 115 0.99 -4.29 -7.10
C ILE A 115 2.27 -3.54 -6.71
N GLU A 116 3.41 -4.17 -6.94
CA GLU A 116 4.71 -3.52 -6.89
C GLU A 116 5.17 -3.27 -8.32
N THR A 117 5.57 -2.04 -8.61
CA THR A 117 6.12 -1.66 -9.92
C THR A 117 7.52 -1.11 -9.75
N ASP A 118 8.48 -1.76 -10.37
CA ASP A 118 9.84 -1.26 -10.52
C ASP A 118 9.97 -0.66 -11.92
N LEU A 119 10.36 0.60 -12.00
CA LEU A 119 10.56 1.31 -13.25
C LEU A 119 12.04 1.61 -13.44
N TYR A 120 12.55 1.24 -14.61
CA TYR A 120 13.93 1.41 -15.03
C TYR A 120 13.96 2.27 -16.28
N MET A 121 14.96 3.13 -16.37
CA MET A 121 15.16 3.96 -17.55
C MET A 121 16.65 3.99 -17.85
N ASP A 122 17.02 3.55 -19.03
CA ASP A 122 18.35 3.71 -19.57
C ASP A 122 18.32 4.72 -20.74
N LYS A 123 19.42 4.82 -21.50
CA LYS A 123 19.51 5.77 -22.63
C LYS A 123 18.69 5.37 -23.86
N LYS A 124 18.19 4.14 -23.93
CA LYS A 124 17.55 3.53 -25.11
C LYS A 124 16.12 3.07 -24.85
N GLN A 125 15.78 2.76 -23.61
CA GLN A 125 14.50 2.17 -23.26
C GLN A 125 14.04 2.54 -21.84
N VAL A 126 12.73 2.49 -21.67
CA VAL A 126 12.04 2.48 -20.38
C VAL A 126 11.49 1.08 -20.17
N ARG A 127 11.87 0.44 -19.06
CA ARG A 127 11.40 -0.88 -18.68
C ARG A 127 10.56 -0.78 -17.42
N ALA A 128 9.34 -1.32 -17.47
CA ALA A 128 8.46 -1.43 -16.31
C ALA A 128 8.29 -2.92 -15.96
N GLU A 129 8.66 -3.28 -14.73
CA GLU A 129 8.37 -4.59 -14.16
C GLU A 129 7.22 -4.45 -13.17
N ILE A 130 6.09 -5.10 -13.46
CA ILE A 130 4.89 -5.08 -12.64
C ILE A 130 4.74 -6.45 -11.99
N PHE A 131 4.81 -6.47 -10.67
CA PHE A 131 4.63 -7.64 -9.82
C PHE A 131 3.26 -7.55 -9.17
N THR A 132 2.41 -8.53 -9.46
CA THR A 132 1.05 -8.60 -8.91
C THR A 132 0.97 -9.80 -7.98
N VAL A 133 0.53 -9.58 -6.74
CA VAL A 133 0.22 -10.63 -5.78
C VAL A 133 -1.25 -10.54 -5.43
N ASN A 134 -2.02 -11.55 -5.78
CA ASN A 134 -3.42 -11.68 -5.40
C ASN A 134 -3.52 -12.64 -4.23
N ALA A 135 -3.70 -12.09 -3.02
CA ALA A 135 -3.80 -12.86 -1.80
C ALA A 135 -5.08 -13.72 -1.72
N ALA A 136 -6.14 -13.36 -2.44
CA ALA A 136 -7.40 -14.09 -2.39
C ALA A 136 -7.33 -15.43 -3.14
N ASP A 137 -6.61 -15.44 -4.27
CA ASP A 137 -6.47 -16.62 -5.11
C ASP A 137 -5.09 -17.30 -4.95
N GLU A 138 -4.26 -16.80 -4.02
CA GLU A 138 -2.85 -17.21 -3.84
C GLU A 138 -2.03 -17.23 -5.13
N THR A 139 -2.31 -16.28 -6.03
CA THR A 139 -1.64 -16.18 -7.32
C THR A 139 -0.64 -15.04 -7.34
N THR A 140 0.47 -15.27 -8.03
CA THR A 140 1.50 -14.28 -8.30
C THR A 140 1.69 -14.17 -9.81
N ASP A 141 1.71 -12.95 -10.33
CA ASP A 141 1.93 -12.67 -11.74
C ASP A 141 3.02 -11.62 -11.90
N LYS A 142 3.82 -11.77 -12.97
CA LYS A 142 4.90 -10.85 -13.30
C LYS A 142 4.79 -10.47 -14.76
N LYS A 143 4.68 -9.17 -15.01
CA LYS A 143 4.68 -8.60 -16.37
C LYS A 143 5.87 -7.69 -16.53
N VAL A 144 6.55 -7.82 -17.66
CA VAL A 144 7.66 -6.95 -18.04
C VAL A 144 7.26 -6.26 -19.33
N PHE A 145 7.32 -4.94 -19.33
CA PHE A 145 7.09 -4.09 -20.49
C PHE A 145 8.37 -3.32 -20.78
N GLU A 146 8.79 -3.31 -22.05
CA GLU A 146 9.96 -2.57 -22.50
C GLU A 146 9.51 -1.66 -23.64
N PHE A 147 9.75 -0.36 -23.47
CA PHE A 147 9.37 0.67 -24.42
C PHE A 147 10.61 1.40 -24.90
N PRO A 148 10.79 1.59 -26.22
CA PRO A 148 11.83 2.47 -26.74
C PRO A 148 11.65 3.89 -26.20
N ILE A 149 12.72 4.48 -25.69
CA ILE A 149 12.65 5.80 -25.05
C ILE A 149 12.21 6.89 -26.03
N GLU A 150 12.55 6.74 -27.32
CA GLU A 150 12.20 7.67 -28.40
C GLU A 150 10.68 7.77 -28.62
N SER A 151 9.93 6.73 -28.25
CA SER A 151 8.50 6.62 -28.56
C SER A 151 7.61 6.55 -27.32
N VAL A 152 8.14 6.20 -26.14
CA VAL A 152 7.36 6.02 -24.90
C VAL A 152 6.78 7.30 -24.31
N THR A 153 5.45 7.39 -24.22
CA THR A 153 4.77 8.52 -23.60
C THR A 153 4.31 8.11 -22.21
N ALA A 154 4.65 8.92 -21.21
CA ALA A 154 4.17 8.75 -19.85
C ALA A 154 3.03 9.74 -19.59
N SER A 155 1.98 9.29 -18.91
CA SER A 155 0.89 10.14 -18.42
C SER A 155 0.37 9.62 -17.09
N VAL A 156 -0.19 10.50 -16.28
CA VAL A 156 -0.85 10.15 -15.02
C VAL A 156 -2.31 10.55 -15.11
N ARG A 157 -3.19 9.64 -14.69
CA ARG A 157 -4.62 9.90 -14.56
C ARG A 157 -5.05 9.68 -13.13
N GLU A 158 -5.83 10.63 -12.61
CA GLU A 158 -6.51 10.47 -11.34
C GLU A 158 -7.87 9.83 -11.57
N GLU A 159 -8.19 8.80 -10.80
CA GLU A 159 -9.48 8.12 -10.84
C GLU A 159 -10.06 8.02 -9.42
N SER A 160 -11.38 8.12 -9.32
CA SER A 160 -12.11 7.85 -8.09
C SER A 160 -12.68 6.44 -8.15
N VAL A 161 -12.26 5.57 -7.23
CA VAL A 161 -12.78 4.21 -7.09
C VAL A 161 -13.59 4.10 -5.81
N ARG A 162 -14.80 3.58 -5.92
CA ARG A 162 -15.68 3.36 -4.76
C ARG A 162 -15.31 2.04 -4.08
N CYS A 163 -14.80 2.13 -2.85
CA CYS A 163 -14.37 1.00 -2.05
C CYS A 163 -15.13 0.96 -0.72
N ALA A 164 -15.91 -0.11 -0.49
CA ALA A 164 -16.67 -0.31 0.76
C ALA A 164 -17.52 0.90 1.19
N GLY A 165 -18.23 1.49 0.23
CA GLY A 165 -19.10 2.64 0.46
C GLY A 165 -18.40 4.01 0.48
N ALA A 166 -17.07 4.05 0.58
CA ALA A 166 -16.27 5.28 0.53
C ALA A 166 -15.63 5.49 -0.85
N GLU A 167 -15.61 6.73 -1.33
CA GLU A 167 -14.87 7.10 -2.53
C GLU A 167 -13.38 7.26 -2.18
N LYS A 168 -12.51 6.54 -2.89
CA LYS A 168 -11.06 6.64 -2.76
C LYS A 168 -10.48 7.16 -4.06
N LYS A 169 -9.67 8.22 -3.96
CA LYS A 169 -8.89 8.70 -5.09
C LYS A 169 -7.64 7.85 -5.25
N ILE A 170 -7.39 7.41 -6.47
CA ILE A 170 -6.18 6.69 -6.89
C ILE A 170 -5.56 7.44 -8.08
N SER A 171 -4.26 7.24 -8.28
CA SER A 171 -3.56 7.70 -9.48
C SER A 171 -3.05 6.49 -10.23
N LYS A 172 -3.20 6.48 -11.55
CA LYS A 172 -2.65 5.46 -12.44
C LYS A 172 -1.63 6.12 -13.36
N LEU A 173 -0.46 5.52 -13.49
CA LEU A 173 0.54 5.91 -14.48
C LEU A 173 0.39 4.98 -15.68
N THR A 174 0.22 5.60 -16.85
CA THR A 174 0.14 4.93 -18.15
C THR A 174 1.41 5.22 -18.92
N LEU A 175 2.14 4.17 -19.29
CA LEU A 175 3.18 4.22 -20.33
C LEU A 175 2.57 3.69 -21.62
N SER A 176 2.73 4.41 -22.72
CA SER A 176 2.24 3.98 -24.04
C SER A 176 3.27 4.23 -25.13
N ALA A 177 3.35 3.29 -26.08
CA ALA A 177 4.10 3.44 -27.32
C ALA A 177 3.16 3.44 -28.55
N PRO A 178 3.61 3.97 -29.71
CA PRO A 178 2.80 4.08 -30.92
C PRO A 178 2.35 2.74 -31.52
N ASP A 179 2.99 1.64 -31.13
CA ASP A 179 2.72 0.27 -31.56
C ASP A 179 1.53 -0.38 -30.82
N CYS A 180 0.72 0.43 -30.13
CA CYS A 180 -0.41 0.01 -29.28
C CYS A 180 0.00 -0.79 -28.03
N GLN A 181 1.30 -0.86 -27.69
CA GLN A 181 1.70 -1.34 -26.38
C GLN A 181 1.45 -0.25 -25.34
N SER A 182 0.64 -0.56 -24.33
CA SER A 182 0.50 0.27 -23.15
C SER A 182 0.56 -0.58 -21.89
N CYS A 183 1.12 -0.01 -20.84
CA CYS A 183 1.00 -0.57 -19.51
C CYS A 183 0.46 0.48 -18.56
N GLU A 184 -0.46 0.06 -17.69
CA GLU A 184 -1.04 0.90 -16.65
C GLU A 184 -0.81 0.23 -15.31
N PHE A 185 -0.37 1.02 -14.34
CA PHE A 185 -0.19 0.55 -12.97
C PHE A 185 -0.54 1.64 -11.96
N PRO A 186 -1.05 1.27 -10.77
CA PRO A 186 -1.35 2.23 -9.73
C PRO A 186 -0.05 2.86 -9.21
N VAL A 187 -0.12 4.17 -8.98
CA VAL A 187 0.94 4.97 -8.37
C VAL A 187 0.37 5.77 -7.21
N ARG A 188 1.26 6.30 -6.38
CA ARG A 188 0.86 7.05 -5.21
C ARG A 188 0.08 8.30 -5.60
N TYR A 189 -1.14 8.42 -5.07
CA TYR A 189 -1.98 9.61 -5.27
C TYR A 189 -1.29 10.88 -4.78
N ASN A 190 -1.27 11.90 -5.65
CA ASN A 190 -0.68 13.23 -5.41
C ASN A 190 0.79 13.15 -4.96
N ASP A 191 1.60 12.40 -5.69
CA ASP A 191 3.03 12.26 -5.45
C ASP A 191 3.83 13.06 -6.47
N ILE A 192 4.51 14.11 -5.99
CA ILE A 192 5.34 15.00 -6.81
C ILE A 192 6.44 14.22 -7.53
N ASP A 193 6.94 13.14 -6.93
CA ASP A 193 7.97 12.30 -7.54
C ASP A 193 7.45 11.61 -8.82
N VAL A 194 6.14 11.33 -8.88
CA VAL A 194 5.48 10.74 -10.06
C VAL A 194 5.33 11.77 -11.17
N ASP A 195 4.94 12.99 -10.86
CA ASP A 195 4.85 14.08 -11.85
C ASP A 195 6.22 14.40 -12.44
N GLN A 196 7.26 14.46 -11.59
CA GLN A 196 8.64 14.61 -12.03
C GLN A 196 9.11 13.43 -12.89
N LEU A 197 8.71 12.20 -12.55
CA LEU A 197 9.02 11.01 -13.33
C LEU A 197 8.41 11.08 -14.73
N VAL A 198 7.13 11.46 -14.83
CA VAL A 198 6.44 11.66 -16.11
C VAL A 198 7.16 12.71 -16.96
N GLY A 199 7.52 13.84 -16.35
CA GLY A 199 8.31 14.88 -17.01
C GLY A 199 9.65 14.35 -17.52
N LYS A 200 10.40 13.62 -16.68
CA LYS A 200 11.69 13.02 -17.06
C LYS A 200 11.57 12.05 -18.24
N ILE A 201 10.57 11.17 -18.24
CA ILE A 201 10.38 10.19 -19.32
C ILE A 201 10.04 10.91 -20.64
N ASN A 202 9.12 11.87 -20.58
CA ASN A 202 8.69 12.61 -21.77
C ASN A 202 9.80 13.56 -22.29
N ASP A 203 10.61 14.14 -21.41
CA ASP A 203 11.75 14.99 -21.78
C ASP A 203 12.91 14.19 -22.35
N ALA A 204 13.11 12.94 -21.91
CA ALA A 204 14.21 12.09 -22.37
C ALA A 204 14.16 11.83 -23.88
N LYS A 205 12.96 11.81 -24.47
CA LYS A 205 12.73 11.78 -25.93
C LYS A 205 13.41 12.91 -26.68
N ASN A 206 13.42 14.10 -26.10
CA ASN A 206 13.93 15.31 -26.72
C ASN A 206 15.45 15.47 -26.56
N ARG A 207 16.11 14.56 -25.82
CA ARG A 207 17.54 14.62 -25.50
C ARG A 207 18.38 13.59 -26.25
N ILE A 208 17.75 12.78 -27.10
CA ILE A 208 18.36 11.78 -27.97
C ILE A 208 18.41 12.34 -29.39
#